data_AF-A0A7C7QME6-F1
#
_entry.id   AF-A0A7C7QME6-F1
#
_cell.length_a   1.000
_cell.length_b   1.000
_cell.length_c   1.000
_cell.angle_alpha   90.00
_cell.angle_beta   90.00
_cell.angle_gamma   90.00
#
_symmetry.space_group_name_H-M   'P 1'
#
loop_
_entity.id
_entity.type
_entity.pdbx_description
1 polymer ?
#
loop_
_entity_poly.entity_id
_entity_poly.type
_entity_poly.pdbx_seq_one_letter_code
_entity_poly.pdbx_strand_id
1 'polypeptide(L)'
;PPYSVRRRLGIPLRPQARTRISLAEVICESERMSFQRLGVITPYGANERDTVLFPEKIGDQYAALHRPSAWIGSGYPTDVPGIWFAYLDGLPGRMYRHRLVIKSEQRWESRKIGAGPPPVKTRKGWLLIYHGVDENRMYRAGAALLDLEEPWKVIARTPEPILEPEEEYEKIGDVPNVVFPEGAVVIGDKLLVFYGGADKVCCAASVHLNELLNYLWAQRR
;
A
#
# COMPACT_ATOMS: atom_id res chain seq x y z
N PRO A 1 -4.37 27.67 -15.83
CA PRO A 1 -3.23 27.60 -14.89
C PRO A 1 -3.02 26.19 -14.28
N PRO A 2 -1.76 25.80 -14.03
CA PRO A 2 -1.40 24.62 -13.25
C PRO A 2 -2.00 24.63 -11.84
N TYR A 3 -1.99 23.48 -11.17
CA TYR A 3 -2.61 23.28 -9.86
C TYR A 3 -2.15 24.31 -8.80
N SER A 4 -0.83 24.53 -8.70
CA SER A 4 -0.22 25.47 -7.76
C SER A 4 -0.70 26.91 -7.96
N VAL A 5 -0.85 27.32 -9.22
CA VAL A 5 -1.33 28.66 -9.59
C VAL A 5 -2.81 28.82 -9.29
N ARG A 6 -3.65 27.82 -9.59
CA ARG A 6 -5.09 27.86 -9.25
C ARG A 6 -5.30 28.00 -7.74
N ARG A 7 -4.58 27.20 -6.96
CA ARG A 7 -4.63 27.25 -5.49
C ARG A 7 -4.23 28.63 -4.95
N ARG A 8 -3.14 29.21 -5.45
CA ARG A 8 -2.66 30.54 -5.04
C ARG A 8 -3.66 31.65 -5.37
N LEU A 9 -4.35 31.53 -6.50
CA LEU A 9 -5.28 32.55 -7.00
C LEU A 9 -6.75 32.33 -6.59
N GLY A 10 -7.04 31.36 -5.71
CA GLY A 10 -8.42 31.03 -5.31
C GLY A 10 -9.31 30.54 -6.46
N ILE A 11 -8.72 30.14 -7.58
CA ILE A 11 -9.47 29.66 -8.75
C ILE A 11 -9.92 28.22 -8.46
N PRO A 12 -11.22 27.87 -8.67
CA PRO A 12 -11.70 26.51 -8.49
C PRO A 12 -10.81 25.49 -9.19
N LEU A 13 -10.55 24.38 -8.49
CA LEU A 13 -9.80 23.27 -9.08
C LEU A 13 -10.60 22.68 -10.24
N ARG A 14 -9.90 22.26 -11.29
CA ARG A 14 -10.58 21.54 -12.38
C ARG A 14 -11.11 20.21 -11.84
N PRO A 15 -12.25 19.72 -12.34
CA PRO A 15 -12.67 18.34 -12.10
C PRO A 15 -11.51 17.41 -12.42
N GLN A 16 -11.07 16.64 -11.43
CA GLN A 16 -10.03 15.64 -11.64
C GLN A 16 -10.70 14.33 -12.03
N ALA A 17 -10.07 13.59 -12.96
CA ALA A 17 -10.47 12.23 -13.23
C ALA A 17 -10.38 11.41 -11.94
N ARG A 18 -11.39 10.58 -11.68
CA ARG A 18 -11.33 9.62 -10.57
C ARG A 18 -10.32 8.54 -10.93
N THR A 19 -9.34 8.30 -10.07
CA THR A 19 -8.42 7.18 -10.20
C THR A 19 -9.16 5.89 -9.87
N ARG A 20 -8.99 4.88 -10.72
CA ARG A 20 -9.57 3.55 -10.60
C ARG A 20 -8.49 2.54 -10.89
N ILE A 21 -8.53 1.39 -10.22
CA ILE A 21 -7.56 0.32 -10.45
C ILE A 21 -8.18 -0.74 -11.34
N SER A 22 -7.44 -1.08 -12.40
CA SER A 22 -7.78 -2.17 -13.30
C SER A 22 -6.79 -3.30 -13.15
N LEU A 23 -7.30 -4.52 -13.24
CA LEU A 23 -6.49 -5.72 -13.28
C LEU A 23 -6.00 -5.96 -14.72
N ALA A 24 -4.78 -6.46 -14.84
CA ALA A 24 -4.26 -7.05 -16.06
C ALA A 24 -3.69 -8.44 -15.75
N GLU A 25 -3.93 -9.39 -16.63
CA GLU A 25 -3.22 -10.65 -16.65
C GLU A 25 -1.86 -10.45 -17.33
N VAL A 26 -0.82 -11.02 -16.74
CA VAL A 26 0.53 -11.00 -17.29
C VAL A 26 0.86 -12.39 -17.78
N ILE A 27 1.10 -12.52 -19.08
CA ILE A 27 1.49 -13.78 -19.72
C ILE A 27 2.98 -13.69 -20.01
N CYS A 28 3.76 -14.54 -19.35
CA CYS A 28 5.21 -14.63 -19.52
C CYS A 28 5.52 -15.88 -20.36
N GLU A 29 5.98 -15.67 -21.59
CA GLU A 29 6.41 -16.73 -22.50
C GLU A 29 7.89 -16.53 -22.85
N SER A 30 8.75 -17.42 -22.36
CA SER A 30 10.21 -17.27 -22.46
C SER A 30 10.68 -15.92 -21.89
N GLU A 31 11.19 -15.02 -22.73
CA GLU A 31 11.65 -13.67 -22.37
C GLU A 31 10.67 -12.55 -22.78
N ARG A 32 9.46 -12.91 -23.20
CA ARG A 32 8.43 -11.94 -23.61
C ARG A 32 7.32 -11.88 -22.57
N MET A 33 6.99 -10.66 -22.17
CA MET A 33 5.82 -10.37 -21.35
C MET A 33 4.75 -9.73 -22.24
N SER A 34 3.54 -10.27 -22.16
CA SER A 34 2.35 -9.63 -22.72
C SER A 34 1.33 -9.37 -21.62
N PHE A 35 0.50 -8.35 -21.83
CA PHE A 35 -0.42 -7.85 -20.82
C PHE A 35 -1.83 -7.80 -21.41
N GLN A 36 -2.76 -8.53 -20.79
CA GLN A 36 -4.17 -8.46 -21.14
C GLN A 36 -4.93 -7.73 -20.05
N ARG A 37 -5.46 -6.54 -20.37
CA ARG A 37 -6.31 -5.81 -19.43
C ARG A 37 -7.64 -6.54 -19.23
N LEU A 38 -7.94 -6.90 -17.99
CA LEU A 38 -9.16 -7.62 -17.62
C LEU A 38 -10.32 -6.67 -17.29
N GLY A 39 -10.07 -5.60 -16.54
CA GLY A 39 -11.13 -4.64 -16.19
C GLY A 39 -10.90 -3.92 -14.86
N VAL A 40 -11.78 -2.97 -14.54
CA VAL A 40 -11.75 -2.22 -13.27
C VAL A 40 -12.26 -3.11 -12.14
N ILE A 41 -11.54 -3.18 -11.03
CA ILE A 41 -11.89 -4.04 -9.88
C ILE A 41 -12.37 -3.23 -8.65
N THR A 42 -11.94 -1.97 -8.56
CA THR A 42 -12.27 -1.09 -7.43
C THR A 42 -13.64 -0.42 -7.57
N PRO A 43 -14.31 -0.04 -6.46
CA PRO A 43 -15.61 0.63 -6.51
C PRO A 43 -15.64 1.88 -7.41
N TYR A 44 -16.59 1.95 -8.35
CA TYR A 44 -16.72 3.05 -9.33
C TYR A 44 -16.84 4.45 -8.72
N GLY A 45 -17.40 4.51 -7.50
CA GLY A 45 -17.62 5.74 -6.73
C GLY A 45 -16.39 6.22 -5.96
N ALA A 46 -15.41 5.36 -5.72
CA ALA A 46 -14.23 5.67 -4.93
C ALA A 46 -13.07 6.14 -5.82
N ASN A 47 -12.20 6.98 -5.25
CA ASN A 47 -10.94 7.38 -5.86
C ASN A 47 -9.85 6.52 -5.22
N GLU A 48 -9.21 5.66 -6.01
CA GLU A 48 -8.48 4.49 -5.53
C GLU A 48 -7.02 4.52 -5.96
N ARG A 49 -6.15 4.10 -5.05
CA ARG A 49 -4.71 3.86 -5.26
C ARG A 49 -4.28 2.70 -4.36
N ASP A 50 -3.03 2.27 -4.49
CA ASP A 50 -2.38 1.39 -3.52
C ASP A 50 -3.16 0.06 -3.34
N THR A 51 -3.71 -0.45 -4.45
CA THR A 51 -4.48 -1.69 -4.47
C THR A 51 -3.57 -2.85 -4.83
N VAL A 52 -3.52 -3.86 -3.97
CA VAL A 52 -2.72 -5.07 -4.16
C VAL A 52 -3.57 -6.31 -3.92
N LEU A 53 -3.42 -7.31 -4.79
CA LEU A 53 -4.02 -8.62 -4.56
C LEU A 53 -3.19 -9.38 -3.52
N PHE A 54 -3.85 -10.21 -2.72
CA PHE A 54 -3.15 -11.27 -1.99
C PHE A 54 -2.61 -12.28 -3.01
N PRO A 55 -1.41 -12.86 -2.78
CA PRO A 55 -0.79 -13.79 -3.72
C PRO A 55 -1.49 -15.17 -3.77
N GLU A 56 -2.43 -15.41 -2.86
CA GLU A 56 -3.29 -16.59 -2.87
C GLU A 56 -4.72 -16.20 -2.45
N LYS A 57 -5.65 -17.14 -2.62
CA LYS A 57 -7.03 -16.97 -2.14
C LYS A 57 -7.08 -17.03 -0.61
N ILE A 58 -7.93 -16.19 -0.03
CA ILE A 58 -8.23 -16.23 1.40
C ILE A 58 -9.49 -17.08 1.57
N GLY A 59 -9.31 -18.31 2.05
CA GLY A 59 -10.28 -19.38 1.84
C GLY A 59 -10.40 -19.69 0.35
N ASP A 60 -11.62 -19.75 -0.18
CA ASP A 60 -11.87 -20.02 -1.60
C ASP A 60 -12.00 -18.76 -2.48
N GLN A 61 -11.74 -17.57 -1.90
CA GLN A 61 -12.05 -16.28 -2.52
C GLN A 61 -10.78 -15.46 -2.82
N TYR A 62 -10.79 -14.77 -3.96
CA TYR A 62 -9.77 -13.75 -4.25
C TYR A 62 -9.93 -12.59 -3.28
N ALA A 63 -8.82 -11.99 -2.86
CA ALA A 63 -8.82 -10.89 -1.93
C ALA A 63 -7.80 -9.81 -2.32
N ALA A 64 -8.06 -8.59 -1.90
CA ALA A 64 -7.18 -7.45 -2.11
C ALA A 64 -7.12 -6.55 -0.86
N LEU A 65 -6.00 -5.85 -0.73
CA LEU A 65 -5.95 -4.58 -0.01
C LEU A 65 -6.19 -3.44 -1.01
N HIS A 66 -6.89 -2.40 -0.59
CA HIS A 66 -7.16 -1.20 -1.39
C HIS A 66 -7.26 0.06 -0.51
N ARG A 67 -7.30 1.24 -1.13
CA ARG A 67 -7.14 2.52 -0.42
C ARG A 67 -8.06 3.60 -1.01
N PRO A 68 -9.36 3.55 -0.71
CA PRO A 68 -10.33 4.55 -1.13
C PRO A 68 -10.06 5.88 -0.42
N SER A 69 -9.73 6.93 -1.17
CA SER A 69 -9.30 8.21 -0.60
C SER A 69 -10.43 9.02 0.07
N ALA A 70 -11.69 8.65 -0.17
CA ALA A 70 -12.87 9.40 0.28
C ALA A 70 -13.69 8.66 1.36
N TRP A 71 -13.24 7.47 1.78
CA TRP A 71 -13.90 6.69 2.84
C TRP A 71 -13.37 7.13 4.21
N ILE A 72 -13.61 8.40 4.53
CA ILE A 72 -13.07 9.08 5.71
C ILE A 72 -14.12 9.97 6.37
N GLY A 73 -13.98 10.24 7.66
CA GLY A 73 -14.84 11.13 8.44
C GLY A 73 -16.19 10.51 8.80
N SER A 74 -17.25 11.33 8.88
CA SER A 74 -18.56 10.89 9.36
C SER A 74 -19.09 9.70 8.57
N GLY A 75 -19.33 8.57 9.26
CA GLY A 75 -19.79 7.31 8.67
C GLY A 75 -18.69 6.32 8.30
N TYR A 76 -17.41 6.69 8.48
CA TYR A 76 -16.26 5.82 8.26
C TYR A 76 -15.41 5.67 9.53
N PRO A 77 -14.74 4.53 9.73
CA PRO A 77 -13.94 4.24 10.93
C PRO A 77 -12.54 4.90 10.93
N THR A 78 -12.29 5.88 10.07
CA THR A 78 -11.01 6.58 9.92
C THR A 78 -11.23 8.01 9.44
N ASP A 79 -10.39 8.95 9.89
CA ASP A 79 -10.49 10.37 9.51
C ASP A 79 -9.58 10.74 8.32
N VAL A 80 -8.64 9.85 7.98
CA VAL A 80 -7.73 9.99 6.85
C VAL A 80 -7.69 8.69 6.04
N PRO A 81 -7.23 8.72 4.77
CA PRO A 81 -7.22 7.53 3.92
C PRO A 81 -6.45 6.37 4.56
N GLY A 82 -7.17 5.30 4.87
CA GLY A 82 -6.68 4.06 5.49
C GLY A 82 -6.56 2.89 4.51
N ILE A 83 -5.99 1.77 4.95
CA ILE A 83 -5.89 0.52 4.16
C ILE A 83 -7.11 -0.34 4.46
N TRP A 84 -7.79 -0.78 3.41
CA TRP A 84 -9.00 -1.59 3.48
C TRP A 84 -8.76 -2.95 2.83
N PHE A 85 -9.45 -3.97 3.34
CA PHE A 85 -9.54 -5.32 2.79
C PHE A 85 -10.83 -5.44 2.00
N ALA A 86 -10.83 -6.19 0.91
CA ALA A 86 -12.03 -6.64 0.22
C ALA A 86 -11.84 -8.03 -0.41
N TYR A 87 -12.92 -8.79 -0.50
CA TYR A 87 -12.99 -9.97 -1.37
C TYR A 87 -13.36 -9.55 -2.80
N LEU A 88 -13.01 -10.38 -3.79
CA LEU A 88 -13.43 -10.24 -5.18
C LEU A 88 -14.24 -11.47 -5.61
N ASP A 89 -15.33 -11.24 -6.34
CA ASP A 89 -16.23 -12.31 -6.84
C ASP A 89 -15.73 -12.95 -8.15
N GLY A 90 -14.54 -12.57 -8.60
CA GLY A 90 -13.85 -13.10 -9.76
C GLY A 90 -12.65 -12.21 -10.12
N LEU A 91 -11.96 -12.54 -11.21
CA LEU A 91 -10.94 -11.70 -11.81
C LEU A 91 -11.42 -11.35 -13.23
N PRO A 92 -11.74 -10.08 -13.54
CA PRO A 92 -11.51 -8.88 -12.72
C PRO A 92 -12.49 -8.71 -11.55
N GLY A 93 -13.73 -9.22 -11.66
CA GLY A 93 -14.74 -9.20 -10.61
C GLY A 93 -15.04 -7.82 -9.99
N ARG A 94 -15.85 -7.80 -8.94
CA ARG A 94 -16.16 -6.64 -8.11
C ARG A 94 -15.68 -6.90 -6.69
N MET A 95 -15.08 -5.86 -6.09
CA MET A 95 -14.77 -5.88 -4.66
C MET A 95 -16.05 -5.80 -3.81
N TYR A 96 -16.07 -6.56 -2.71
CA TYR A 96 -17.17 -6.57 -1.72
C TYR A 96 -16.66 -6.95 -0.32
N ARG A 97 -17.54 -6.81 0.68
CA ARG A 97 -17.24 -7.05 2.12
C ARG A 97 -16.02 -6.25 2.61
N HIS A 98 -16.02 -4.97 2.29
CA HIS A 98 -14.94 -4.07 2.65
C HIS A 98 -14.77 -3.94 4.17
N ARG A 99 -13.53 -4.02 4.66
CA ARG A 99 -13.19 -3.88 6.08
C ARG A 99 -11.96 -3.00 6.22
N LEU A 100 -12.01 -2.02 7.13
CA LEU A 100 -10.82 -1.25 7.46
C LEU A 100 -9.81 -2.18 8.15
N VAL A 101 -8.57 -2.21 7.66
CA VAL A 101 -7.48 -3.03 8.22
C VAL A 101 -6.56 -2.16 9.04
N ILE A 102 -6.06 -1.08 8.43
CA ILE A 102 -5.11 -0.17 9.06
C ILE A 102 -5.66 1.24 8.94
N LYS A 103 -5.69 1.96 10.06
CA LYS A 103 -5.90 3.41 10.14
C LYS A 103 -4.65 4.09 10.69
N SER A 104 -4.55 5.39 10.46
CA SER A 104 -3.50 6.21 11.06
C SER A 104 -3.59 6.17 12.58
N GLU A 105 -2.50 5.82 13.23
CA GLU A 105 -2.32 5.83 14.69
C GLU A 105 -1.05 6.58 15.11
N GLN A 106 -0.10 6.80 14.17
CA GLN A 106 1.20 7.41 14.44
C GLN A 106 1.40 8.72 13.66
N ARG A 107 2.29 9.59 14.17
CA ARG A 107 2.54 10.91 13.55
C ARG A 107 3.11 10.81 12.13
N TRP A 108 3.97 9.83 11.88
CA TRP A 108 4.64 9.66 10.59
C TRP A 108 3.68 9.20 9.48
N GLU A 109 2.45 8.85 9.84
CA GLU A 109 1.39 8.36 8.95
C GLU A 109 0.09 9.16 9.12
N SER A 110 0.16 10.38 9.67
CA SER A 110 -0.99 11.19 10.06
C SER A 110 -1.90 11.59 8.90
N ARG A 111 -1.35 11.70 7.69
CA ARG A 111 -2.04 12.28 6.54
C ARG A 111 -2.73 11.22 5.68
N LYS A 112 -2.08 10.07 5.50
CA LYS A 112 -2.60 8.90 4.77
C LYS A 112 -1.66 7.71 4.92
N ILE A 113 -2.21 6.53 4.71
CA ILE A 113 -1.48 5.27 4.55
C ILE A 113 -1.95 4.55 3.29
N GLY A 114 -1.12 3.64 2.78
CA GLY A 114 -1.45 2.78 1.64
C GLY A 114 -0.60 1.52 1.64
N ALA A 115 -1.15 0.42 1.12
CA ALA A 115 -0.38 -0.79 0.94
C ALA A 115 0.79 -0.54 -0.03
N GLY A 116 1.95 -1.11 0.26
CA GLY A 116 3.09 -1.10 -0.66
C GLY A 116 2.99 -2.31 -1.59
N PRO A 117 3.91 -3.28 -1.50
CA PRO A 117 3.81 -4.53 -2.26
C PRO A 117 2.69 -5.46 -1.76
N PRO A 118 2.31 -6.47 -2.56
CA PRO A 118 1.48 -7.59 -2.10
C PRO A 118 2.02 -8.21 -0.79
N PRO A 119 1.14 -8.56 0.17
CA PRO A 119 1.57 -9.17 1.42
C PRO A 119 2.34 -10.48 1.20
N VAL A 120 3.40 -10.68 1.97
CA VAL A 120 4.22 -11.90 1.96
C VAL A 120 3.66 -12.89 2.98
N LYS A 121 3.29 -14.09 2.56
CA LYS A 121 2.84 -15.15 3.48
C LYS A 121 3.99 -15.62 4.35
N THR A 122 3.78 -15.68 5.66
CA THR A 122 4.74 -16.23 6.62
C THR A 122 4.05 -17.16 7.60
N ARG A 123 4.83 -17.90 8.40
CA ARG A 123 4.29 -18.75 9.48
C ARG A 123 3.58 -17.96 10.58
N LYS A 124 3.83 -16.65 10.70
CA LYS A 124 3.24 -15.81 11.74
C LYS A 124 2.05 -14.97 11.25
N GLY A 125 1.76 -14.98 9.95
CA GLY A 125 0.80 -14.06 9.34
C GLY A 125 1.23 -13.57 7.96
N TRP A 126 0.39 -12.75 7.36
CA TRP A 126 0.71 -11.97 6.17
C TRP A 126 1.55 -10.76 6.57
N LEU A 127 2.81 -10.75 6.17
CA LEU A 127 3.68 -9.60 6.33
C LEU A 127 3.36 -8.56 5.25
N LEU A 128 2.81 -7.43 5.67
CA LEU A 128 2.53 -6.27 4.83
C LEU A 128 3.58 -5.19 5.08
N ILE A 129 4.31 -4.80 4.04
CA ILE A 129 5.05 -3.54 4.02
C ILE A 129 4.12 -2.47 3.46
N TYR A 130 3.97 -1.37 4.17
CA TYR A 130 3.05 -0.29 3.80
C TYR A 130 3.73 1.07 3.90
N HIS A 131 3.21 2.08 3.23
CA HIS A 131 3.70 3.45 3.37
C HIS A 131 2.79 4.30 4.23
N GLY A 132 3.39 5.23 4.95
CA GLY A 132 2.73 6.30 5.69
C GLY A 132 3.24 7.67 5.27
N VAL A 133 2.35 8.65 5.33
CA VAL A 133 2.67 10.04 5.00
C VAL A 133 2.28 10.94 6.14
N ASP A 134 3.19 11.81 6.55
CA ASP A 134 2.95 12.80 7.60
C ASP A 134 2.42 14.13 7.04
N GLU A 135 2.16 15.10 7.92
CA GLU A 135 1.71 16.44 7.53
C GLU A 135 2.73 17.22 6.67
N ASN A 136 4.02 16.93 6.84
CA ASN A 136 5.10 17.50 6.04
C ASN A 136 5.24 16.81 4.68
N ARG A 137 4.38 15.81 4.40
CA ARG A 137 4.37 14.99 3.20
C ARG A 137 5.63 14.15 3.02
N MET A 138 6.31 13.82 4.11
CA MET A 138 7.39 12.84 4.08
C MET A 138 6.78 11.45 3.98
N TYR A 139 7.23 10.64 3.01
CA TYR A 139 6.80 9.26 2.85
C TYR A 139 7.81 8.35 3.53
N ARG A 140 7.31 7.44 4.37
CA ARG A 140 8.08 6.44 5.09
C ARG A 140 7.41 5.07 4.96
N ALA A 141 8.14 4.00 5.21
CA ALA A 141 7.58 2.64 5.22
C ALA A 141 7.46 2.10 6.64
N GLY A 142 6.38 1.38 6.92
CA GLY A 142 6.19 0.56 8.11
C GLY A 142 5.92 -0.90 7.74
N ALA A 143 5.81 -1.75 8.76
CA ALA A 143 5.40 -3.14 8.58
C ALA A 143 4.23 -3.51 9.49
N ALA A 144 3.38 -4.40 9.02
CA ALA A 144 2.30 -5.00 9.77
C ALA A 144 2.25 -6.51 9.52
N LEU A 145 1.79 -7.25 10.52
CA LEU A 145 1.49 -8.67 10.42
C LEU A 145 -0.02 -8.84 10.51
N LEU A 146 -0.63 -9.36 9.46
CA LEU A 146 -2.06 -9.60 9.38
C LEU A 146 -2.35 -11.09 9.59
N ASP A 147 -3.53 -11.41 10.12
CA ASP A 147 -3.95 -12.79 10.33
C ASP A 147 -4.08 -13.58 9.02
N LEU A 148 -3.73 -14.87 9.04
CA LEU A 148 -3.70 -15.71 7.83
C LEU A 148 -5.11 -16.01 7.28
N GLU A 149 -6.09 -16.21 8.15
CA GLU A 149 -7.45 -16.58 7.80
C GLU A 149 -8.35 -15.35 7.69
N GLU A 150 -8.09 -14.35 8.53
CA GLU A 150 -8.83 -13.10 8.60
C GLU A 150 -7.91 -11.88 8.39
N PRO A 151 -7.37 -11.62 7.18
CA PRO A 151 -6.33 -10.60 6.96
C PRO A 151 -6.76 -9.15 7.23
N TRP A 152 -8.03 -8.91 7.54
CA TRP A 152 -8.50 -7.63 8.08
C TRP A 152 -8.16 -7.44 9.57
N LYS A 153 -7.64 -8.46 10.25
CA LYS A 153 -7.16 -8.39 11.63
C LYS A 153 -5.65 -8.17 11.63
N VAL A 154 -5.23 -7.05 12.22
CA VAL A 154 -3.80 -6.74 12.45
C VAL A 154 -3.35 -7.43 13.74
N ILE A 155 -2.42 -8.38 13.63
CA ILE A 155 -1.78 -9.06 14.77
C ILE A 155 -0.76 -8.15 15.43
N ALA A 156 0.09 -7.53 14.61
CA ALA A 156 1.16 -6.66 15.06
C ALA A 156 1.48 -5.59 14.02
N ARG A 157 2.07 -4.49 14.46
CA ARG A 157 2.43 -3.34 13.61
C ARG A 157 3.60 -2.58 14.20
N THR A 158 4.48 -2.06 13.37
CA THR A 158 5.59 -1.24 13.84
C THR A 158 5.09 0.11 14.39
N PRO A 159 5.55 0.55 15.57
CA PRO A 159 5.20 1.86 16.10
C PRO A 159 5.92 2.99 15.34
N GLU A 160 7.15 2.71 14.90
CA GLU A 160 8.00 3.61 14.13
C GLU A 160 8.20 3.09 12.69
N PRO A 161 8.65 3.96 11.78
CA PRO A 161 9.08 3.55 10.44
C PRO A 161 10.17 2.48 10.48
N ILE A 162 10.17 1.59 9.49
CA ILE A 162 11.27 0.65 9.22
C ILE A 162 12.21 1.14 8.12
N LEU A 163 11.77 2.16 7.35
CA LEU A 163 12.55 2.83 6.32
C LEU A 163 12.05 4.27 6.20
N GLU A 164 12.97 5.23 6.18
CA GLU A 164 12.68 6.64 5.97
C GLU A 164 13.77 7.30 5.12
N PRO A 165 13.51 8.48 4.51
CA PRO A 165 14.48 9.16 3.68
C PRO A 165 15.71 9.60 4.48
N GLU A 166 16.83 8.92 4.30
CA GLU A 166 18.11 9.21 4.94
C GLU A 166 19.17 9.59 3.92
N GLU A 167 19.15 8.93 2.76
CA GLU A 167 20.12 9.12 1.69
C GLU A 167 19.77 10.32 0.80
N GLU A 168 20.79 10.91 0.16
CA GLU A 168 20.60 12.08 -0.69
C GLU A 168 19.59 11.81 -1.82
N TYR A 169 19.63 10.61 -2.41
CA TYR A 169 18.73 10.20 -3.48
C TYR A 169 17.28 9.95 -3.03
N GLU A 170 17.03 9.82 -1.72
CA GLU A 170 15.68 9.71 -1.13
C GLU A 170 15.13 11.10 -0.73
N LYS A 171 16.05 12.03 -0.46
CA LYS A 171 15.75 13.42 -0.06
C LYS A 171 15.61 14.36 -1.24
N ILE A 172 16.32 14.12 -2.35
CA ILE A 172 16.40 15.03 -3.50
C ILE A 172 15.93 14.35 -4.80
N GLY A 173 14.79 14.80 -5.31
CA GLY A 173 14.23 14.34 -6.58
C GLY A 173 13.00 15.14 -7.00
N ASP A 174 12.18 14.55 -7.86
CA ASP A 174 10.96 15.20 -8.36
C ASP A 174 9.94 15.42 -7.22
N VAL A 175 9.91 14.49 -6.25
CA VAL A 175 9.21 14.65 -4.99
C VAL A 175 10.20 14.36 -3.85
N PRO A 176 10.67 15.37 -3.09
CA PRO A 176 11.68 15.18 -2.06
C PRO A 176 11.13 14.43 -0.84
N ASN A 177 12.03 13.78 -0.10
CA ASN A 177 11.74 13.05 1.15
C ASN A 177 10.71 11.93 0.95
N VAL A 178 11.01 11.03 0.01
CA VAL A 178 10.15 9.88 -0.31
C VAL A 178 10.96 8.60 -0.32
N VAL A 179 10.51 7.64 0.50
CA VAL A 179 10.72 6.21 0.25
C VAL A 179 9.35 5.55 0.03
N PHE A 180 9.20 4.81 -1.06
CA PHE A 180 7.90 4.26 -1.47
C PHE A 180 8.01 2.77 -1.84
N PRO A 181 7.68 1.83 -0.93
CA PRO A 181 7.83 0.40 -1.17
C PRO A 181 6.80 -0.13 -2.19
N GLU A 182 7.25 -0.80 -3.25
CA GLU A 182 6.39 -1.31 -4.32
C GLU A 182 6.65 -2.78 -4.69
N GLY A 183 7.79 -3.34 -4.28
CA GLY A 183 8.13 -4.75 -4.47
C GLY A 183 8.65 -5.38 -3.20
N ALA A 184 8.28 -6.63 -2.92
CA ALA A 184 8.87 -7.42 -1.86
C ALA A 184 9.04 -8.88 -2.32
N VAL A 185 10.21 -9.45 -2.07
CA VAL A 185 10.52 -10.85 -2.36
C VAL A 185 11.37 -11.44 -1.25
N VAL A 186 11.13 -12.70 -0.92
CA VAL A 186 11.96 -13.45 0.01
C VAL A 186 12.94 -14.30 -0.80
N ILE A 187 14.24 -14.12 -0.55
CA ILE A 187 15.30 -14.93 -1.15
C ILE A 187 16.14 -15.50 -0.01
N GLY A 188 16.11 -16.83 0.13
CA GLY A 188 16.70 -17.50 1.29
C GLY A 188 16.01 -17.06 2.59
N ASP A 189 16.78 -16.50 3.53
CA ASP A 189 16.30 -15.99 4.81
C ASP A 189 16.12 -14.46 4.83
N LYS A 190 16.33 -13.78 3.69
CA LYS A 190 16.22 -12.32 3.57
C LYS A 190 14.94 -11.90 2.88
N LEU A 191 14.30 -10.88 3.45
CA LEU A 191 13.31 -10.07 2.74
C LEU A 191 14.05 -8.96 2.00
N LEU A 192 13.86 -8.89 0.68
CA LEU A 192 14.26 -7.76 -0.16
C LEU A 192 13.02 -6.90 -0.42
N VAL A 193 13.12 -5.60 -0.17
CA VAL A 193 12.08 -4.61 -0.47
C VAL A 193 12.62 -3.65 -1.53
N PHE A 194 11.96 -3.61 -2.68
CA PHE A 194 12.20 -2.64 -3.74
C PHE A 194 11.33 -1.41 -3.52
N TYR A 195 11.93 -0.23 -3.57
CA TYR A 195 11.25 1.02 -3.27
C TYR A 195 11.71 2.15 -4.19
N GLY A 196 10.82 3.10 -4.45
CA GLY A 196 11.14 4.36 -5.12
C GLY A 196 11.76 5.36 -4.14
N GLY A 197 12.82 6.04 -4.56
CA GLY A 197 13.46 7.14 -3.83
C GLY A 197 13.20 8.48 -4.53
N ALA A 198 12.64 9.44 -3.80
CA ALA A 198 12.37 10.81 -4.25
C ALA A 198 11.62 10.95 -5.61
N ASP A 199 10.76 9.99 -5.97
CA ASP A 199 10.13 9.84 -7.29
C ASP A 199 11.13 9.90 -8.47
N LYS A 200 12.38 9.46 -8.24
CA LYS A 200 13.49 9.63 -9.19
C LYS A 200 14.32 8.38 -9.42
N VAL A 201 14.51 7.56 -8.40
CA VAL A 201 15.34 6.35 -8.46
C VAL A 201 14.59 5.12 -7.96
N CYS A 202 15.02 3.95 -8.40
CA CYS A 202 14.59 2.66 -7.83
C CYS A 202 15.73 2.11 -6.97
N CYS A 203 15.39 1.70 -5.75
CA CYS A 203 16.32 1.23 -4.73
C CYS A 203 15.87 -0.12 -4.16
N ALA A 204 16.75 -0.75 -3.38
CA ALA A 204 16.47 -1.99 -2.67
C ALA A 204 17.03 -1.94 -1.25
N ALA A 205 16.25 -2.39 -0.27
CA ALA A 205 16.67 -2.60 1.11
C ALA A 205 16.48 -4.08 1.48
N SER A 206 17.26 -4.57 2.44
CA SER A 206 17.17 -5.97 2.87
C SER A 206 17.21 -6.13 4.39
N VAL A 207 16.48 -7.11 4.91
CA VAL A 207 16.52 -7.51 6.33
C VAL A 207 16.38 -9.02 6.44
N HIS A 208 16.95 -9.64 7.47
CA HIS A 208 16.65 -11.03 7.78
C HIS A 208 15.17 -11.15 8.16
N LEU A 209 14.43 -12.00 7.43
CA LEU A 209 12.97 -12.10 7.57
C LEU A 209 12.57 -12.45 9.00
N ASN A 210 13.30 -13.37 9.63
CA ASN A 210 13.01 -13.79 11.00
C ASN A 210 13.25 -12.68 12.03
N GLU A 211 14.20 -11.77 11.80
CA GLU A 211 14.44 -10.63 12.69
C GLU A 211 13.26 -9.66 12.64
N LEU A 212 12.81 -9.29 11.44
CA LEU A 212 11.64 -8.42 11.28
C LEU A 212 10.37 -9.07 11.85
N LEU A 213 10.17 -10.37 11.61
CA LEU A 213 9.03 -11.11 12.17
C LEU A 213 9.09 -11.26 13.70
N ASN A 214 10.28 -11.33 14.30
CA ASN A 214 10.44 -11.35 15.74
C ASN A 214 10.19 -9.97 16.34
N TYR A 215 10.71 -8.92 15.71
CA TYR A 215 10.45 -7.53 16.09
C TYR A 215 8.96 -7.22 16.07
N LEU A 216 8.25 -7.54 14.98
CA LEU A 216 6.80 -7.37 14.89
C LEU A 216 6.06 -8.19 15.95
N TRP A 217 6.42 -9.46 16.14
CA TRP A 217 5.74 -10.33 17.10
C TRP A 217 5.82 -9.82 18.54
N ALA A 218 6.90 -9.13 18.90
CA ALA A 218 7.04 -8.48 20.20
C ALA A 218 6.06 -7.30 20.40
N GLN A 219 5.50 -6.76 19.31
CA GLN A 219 4.52 -5.66 19.31
C GLN A 219 3.06 -6.13 19.16
N ARG A 220 2.79 -7.43 19.33
CA ARG A 220 1.43 -7.97 19.17
C ARG A 220 0.46 -7.34 20.18
N ARG A 221 -0.78 -7.10 19.74
CA ARG A 221 -1.87 -6.57 20.57
C ARG A 221 -2.73 -7.68 21.16
#